data_AF-A0A8H4JBF4-F1
#
_entry.id   AF-A0A8H4JBF4-F1
#
_cell.length_a   1.000
_cell.length_b   1.000
_cell.length_c   1.000
_cell.angle_alpha   90.00
_cell.angle_beta   90.00
_cell.angle_gamma   90.00
#
_symmetry.space_group_name_H-M   'P 1'
#
loop_
_entity.id
_entity.type
_entity.pdbx_description
1 polymer ?
#
loop_
_entity_poly.entity_id
_entity_poly.type
_entity_poly.pdbx_seq_one_letter_code
_entity_poly.pdbx_strand_id
1 'polypeptide(L)'
;MQTHGWCPQQIAWIMRFCDAPTACYFARLRRPSSLSHGKCTREDYSANDVKLDSTYRQRHVPDGWNCEALDANTLEVKEIIRQGGIPLVSIQDLGRGRLSLKVCRATPRTRYTAISHVWSDGLGNPTANAIPQCQAERISRALSRVSIKREFPDRNQLNEYCIRIEEDSKESRASQWWNFGCEGPPLFWLDTLCIPVAAPSASVDEKADVNRLKMFAINQMSLVYASAFQVYIIDSELEVDADVLDETTQTEYLARFICCAWMRRCWTLQEGALAKKIILESKFGPLTPLIPCINDFSFVDMMEAPWMFIHRWIRSFVSLMPLLVEMMSLDDKQFMMKESQPVNAHLRAGLLQVLHDVIRTYDRGRSLGRATAESQLEKFCKVWNHLAYRNTTQKEDMPVIFANLLALNAWKILQYPPSERMTVLLRSVNYLPVDLLFNHGSRTFASLDCQISWIPENSETKLKHAKIHFRF
;
A
#
# COMPACT_ATOMS: atom_id res chain seq x y z
N MET A 1 3.71 19.34 -19.56
CA MET A 1 4.17 18.50 -18.43
C MET A 1 5.23 19.16 -17.56
N GLN A 2 6.46 19.41 -18.04
CA GLN A 2 7.51 20.00 -17.18
C GLN A 2 7.08 21.36 -16.57
N THR A 3 6.46 22.22 -17.38
CA THR A 3 5.87 23.50 -16.94
C THR A 3 4.72 23.35 -15.94
N HIS A 4 4.13 22.16 -15.83
CA HIS A 4 3.04 21.82 -14.91
C HIS A 4 3.54 21.08 -13.65
N GLY A 5 4.86 21.13 -13.38
CA GLY A 5 5.46 20.55 -12.18
C GLY A 5 5.75 19.05 -12.25
N TRP A 6 5.71 18.44 -13.43
CA TRP A 6 6.01 17.01 -13.57
C TRP A 6 7.52 16.72 -13.53
N CYS A 7 7.88 15.66 -12.80
CA CYS A 7 9.25 15.14 -12.79
C CYS A 7 9.63 14.52 -14.16
N PRO A 8 10.85 14.74 -14.69
CA PRO A 8 11.30 14.15 -15.95
C PRO A 8 11.19 12.63 -16.03
N GLN A 9 11.50 11.91 -14.94
CA GLN A 9 11.34 10.46 -14.84
C GLN A 9 9.87 10.03 -14.98
N GLN A 10 8.94 10.78 -14.39
CA GLN A 10 7.50 10.49 -14.52
C GLN A 10 7.00 10.74 -15.93
N ILE A 11 7.49 11.79 -16.59
CA ILE A 11 7.15 12.05 -18.00
C ILE A 11 7.62 10.88 -18.87
N ALA A 12 8.86 10.41 -18.68
CA ALA A 12 9.38 9.26 -19.41
C ALA A 12 8.53 7.99 -19.19
N TRP A 13 8.08 7.77 -17.95
CA TRP A 13 7.21 6.64 -17.62
C TRP A 13 5.83 6.76 -18.29
N ILE A 14 5.18 7.92 -18.19
CA ILE A 14 3.86 8.17 -18.79
C ILE A 14 3.92 7.94 -20.30
N MET A 15 4.93 8.50 -20.97
CA MET A 15 5.09 8.36 -22.42
C MET A 15 5.40 6.92 -22.86
N ARG A 16 5.94 6.09 -21.95
CA ARG A 16 6.31 4.70 -22.26
C ARG A 16 5.19 3.70 -21.96
N PHE A 17 4.35 3.95 -20.95
CA PHE A 17 3.43 2.94 -20.42
C PHE A 17 1.95 3.36 -20.40
N CYS A 18 1.64 4.63 -20.57
CA CYS A 18 0.26 5.08 -20.73
C CYS A 18 -0.10 5.16 -22.22
N ASP A 19 -1.37 4.91 -22.52
CA ASP A 19 -1.92 5.17 -23.85
C ASP A 19 -2.08 6.69 -24.09
N ALA A 20 -2.29 7.07 -25.34
CA ALA A 20 -2.32 8.48 -25.73
C ALA A 20 -3.38 9.32 -24.98
N PRO A 21 -4.62 8.85 -24.76
CA PRO A 21 -5.61 9.58 -23.96
C PRO A 21 -5.14 9.84 -22.53
N THR A 22 -4.60 8.82 -21.85
CA THR A 22 -4.11 8.95 -20.47
C THR A 22 -2.90 9.88 -20.40
N ALA A 23 -1.97 9.78 -21.36
CA ALA A 23 -0.81 10.67 -21.43
C ALA A 23 -1.23 12.14 -21.64
N CYS A 24 -2.19 12.39 -22.53
CA CYS A 24 -2.76 13.73 -22.75
C CYS A 24 -3.46 14.28 -21.50
N TYR A 25 -4.17 13.43 -20.76
CA TYR A 25 -4.80 13.81 -19.50
C TYR A 25 -3.74 14.23 -18.46
N PHE A 26 -2.74 13.39 -18.22
CA PHE A 26 -1.64 13.72 -17.31
C PHE A 26 -0.88 14.97 -17.75
N ALA A 27 -0.77 15.23 -19.06
CA ALA A 27 -0.10 16.41 -19.57
C ALA A 27 -0.78 17.73 -19.18
N ARG A 28 -2.10 17.70 -18.92
CA ARG A 28 -2.92 18.83 -18.47
C ARG A 28 -3.02 18.92 -16.95
N LEU A 29 -2.77 17.83 -16.23
CA LEU A 29 -2.79 17.81 -14.77
C LEU A 29 -1.64 18.63 -14.18
N ARG A 30 -1.96 19.59 -13.30
CA ARG A 30 -0.96 20.37 -12.54
C ARG A 30 -0.59 19.64 -11.26
N ARG A 31 0.72 19.46 -11.06
CA ARG A 31 1.28 18.87 -9.85
C ARG A 31 1.41 19.94 -8.75
N PRO A 32 1.16 19.59 -7.47
CA PRO A 32 1.43 20.46 -6.34
C PRO A 32 2.89 20.92 -6.34
N SER A 33 3.14 22.20 -6.11
CA SER A 33 4.44 22.87 -6.27
C SER A 33 5.43 22.67 -5.11
N SER A 34 5.16 21.74 -4.20
CA SER A 34 5.94 21.56 -2.97
C SER A 34 7.30 20.90 -3.17
N LEU A 35 7.58 20.31 -4.34
CA LEU A 35 8.78 19.51 -4.58
C LEU A 35 9.66 20.08 -5.69
N SER A 36 10.96 20.21 -5.41
CA SER A 36 11.93 20.63 -6.42
C SER A 36 12.41 19.44 -7.26
N HIS A 37 12.23 19.52 -8.58
CA HIS A 37 12.66 18.48 -9.53
C HIS A 37 14.02 18.73 -10.19
N GLY A 38 14.78 19.72 -9.73
CA GLY A 38 16.06 20.12 -10.35
C GLY A 38 17.15 19.04 -10.32
N LYS A 39 17.06 18.07 -9.41
CA LYS A 39 18.00 16.94 -9.31
C LYS A 39 17.51 15.65 -10.00
N CYS A 40 16.28 15.65 -10.50
CA CYS A 40 15.70 14.45 -11.13
C CYS A 40 16.14 14.34 -12.59
N THR A 41 16.46 13.12 -13.03
CA THR A 41 16.79 12.80 -14.43
C THR A 41 15.64 12.02 -15.07
N ARG A 42 15.82 11.47 -16.27
CA ARG A 42 14.79 10.62 -16.91
C ARG A 42 14.76 9.22 -16.27
N GLU A 43 15.86 8.84 -15.62
CA GLU A 43 16.10 7.54 -15.03
C GLU A 43 15.94 7.56 -13.50
N ASP A 44 16.33 8.65 -12.85
CA ASP A 44 16.32 8.77 -11.38
C ASP A 44 15.33 9.83 -10.88
N TYR A 45 14.51 9.44 -9.93
CA TYR A 45 13.63 10.33 -9.17
C TYR A 45 14.22 10.57 -7.78
N SER A 46 14.53 11.82 -7.44
CA SER A 46 15.13 12.19 -6.15
C SER A 46 14.32 13.21 -5.35
N ALA A 47 13.14 13.61 -5.83
CA ALA A 47 12.42 14.76 -5.27
C ALA A 47 11.75 14.47 -3.91
N ASN A 48 11.48 13.20 -3.59
CA ASN A 48 10.94 12.79 -2.28
C ASN A 48 12.02 12.22 -1.36
N ASP A 49 13.28 12.41 -1.71
CA ASP A 49 14.39 11.88 -0.93
C ASP A 49 14.56 12.73 0.32
N VAL A 50 14.21 12.13 1.45
CA VAL A 50 14.32 12.77 2.76
C VAL A 50 15.62 12.34 3.40
N LYS A 51 16.45 13.30 3.81
CA LYS A 51 17.56 13.03 4.71
C LYS A 51 17.04 12.88 6.13
N LEU A 52 17.26 11.73 6.72
CA LEU A 52 16.85 11.40 8.09
C LEU A 52 17.86 11.93 9.11
N ASP A 53 18.18 13.22 9.03
CA ASP A 53 19.10 13.91 9.91
C ASP A 53 18.36 14.99 10.72
N SER A 54 19.11 15.82 11.44
CA SER A 54 18.58 16.91 12.27
C SER A 54 17.86 18.01 11.47
N THR A 55 17.92 18.00 10.14
CA THR A 55 17.24 18.97 9.28
C THR A 55 15.80 18.58 8.97
N TYR A 56 15.42 17.32 9.24
CA TYR A 56 14.05 16.86 9.06
C TYR A 56 13.09 17.59 10.01
N ARG A 57 12.02 18.17 9.46
CA ARG A 57 10.98 18.85 10.22
C ARG A 57 9.63 18.15 10.05
N GLN A 58 8.95 17.93 11.16
CA GLN A 58 7.59 17.41 11.14
C GLN A 58 6.63 18.46 10.60
N ARG A 59 5.63 18.03 9.83
CA ARG A 59 4.56 18.91 9.34
C ARG A 59 3.51 19.08 10.43
N HIS A 60 3.10 20.32 10.64
CA HIS A 60 1.95 20.67 11.47
C HIS A 60 0.73 21.00 10.59
N VAL A 61 -0.47 20.86 11.13
CA VAL A 61 -1.72 21.17 10.44
C VAL A 61 -2.56 22.08 11.34
N PRO A 62 -2.93 23.30 10.92
CA PRO A 62 -2.61 23.94 9.63
C PRO A 62 -1.12 24.31 9.51
N ASP A 63 -0.67 24.60 8.28
CA ASP A 63 0.73 24.98 8.03
C ASP A 63 1.09 26.25 8.84
N GLY A 64 2.29 26.25 9.45
CA GLY A 64 2.75 27.34 10.32
C GLY A 64 2.26 27.26 11.77
N TRP A 65 1.44 26.27 12.12
CA TRP A 65 1.08 25.97 13.50
C TRP A 65 2.25 25.31 14.25
N ASN A 66 2.36 25.56 15.56
CA ASN A 66 3.30 24.89 16.46
C ASN A 66 2.52 24.31 17.65
N CYS A 67 2.66 23.02 17.90
CA CYS A 67 2.07 22.34 19.05
C CYS A 67 3.04 21.34 19.65
N GLU A 68 2.71 20.87 20.86
CA GLU A 68 3.48 19.86 21.58
C GLU A 68 3.50 18.54 20.80
N ALA A 69 4.61 17.80 20.93
CA ALA A 69 4.72 16.44 20.42
C ALA A 69 4.09 15.47 21.41
N LEU A 70 3.40 14.45 20.90
CA LEU A 70 2.88 13.35 21.68
C LEU A 70 3.79 12.14 21.50
N ASP A 71 4.47 11.75 22.57
CA ASP A 71 5.34 10.59 22.60
C ASP A 71 4.55 9.29 22.82
N ALA A 72 4.87 8.26 22.04
CA ALA A 72 4.51 6.89 22.37
C ALA A 72 5.42 6.35 23.48
N ASN A 73 4.87 5.50 24.36
CA ASN A 73 5.68 4.83 25.37
C ASN A 73 6.71 3.89 24.71
N THR A 74 7.93 4.40 24.54
CA THR A 74 8.99 3.71 23.80
C THR A 74 9.45 2.44 24.52
N LEU A 75 9.33 2.38 25.85
CA LEU A 75 9.65 1.17 26.61
C LEU A 75 8.66 0.04 26.29
N GLU A 76 7.37 0.35 26.25
CA GLU A 76 6.33 -0.62 25.87
C GLU A 76 6.47 -1.07 24.41
N VAL A 77 6.75 -0.15 23.49
CA VAL A 77 7.01 -0.48 22.07
C VAL A 77 8.17 -1.47 21.96
N LYS A 78 9.31 -1.17 22.60
CA LYS A 78 10.50 -2.04 22.59
C LYS A 78 10.19 -3.42 23.17
N GLU A 79 9.46 -3.47 24.28
CA GLU A 79 9.13 -4.74 24.94
C GLU A 79 8.20 -5.62 24.11
N ILE A 80 7.17 -5.03 23.48
CA ILE A 80 6.28 -5.76 22.58
C ILE A 80 7.07 -6.38 21.42
N ILE A 81 8.01 -5.63 20.82
CA ILE A 81 8.83 -6.09 19.71
C ILE A 81 9.81 -7.19 20.14
N ARG A 82 10.44 -7.08 21.32
CA ARG A 82 11.32 -8.12 21.88
C ARG A 82 10.61 -9.46 21.99
N GLN A 83 9.33 -9.42 22.36
CA GLN A 83 8.46 -10.59 22.47
C GLN A 83 7.82 -11.00 21.12
N GLY A 84 8.33 -10.51 19.98
CA GLY A 84 7.84 -10.81 18.64
C GLY A 84 6.42 -10.31 18.35
N GLY A 85 5.90 -9.36 19.13
CA GLY A 85 4.57 -8.78 18.96
C GLY A 85 4.55 -7.58 18.02
N ILE A 86 3.33 -7.16 17.65
CA ILE A 86 3.09 -5.93 16.89
C ILE A 86 2.57 -4.87 17.87
N PRO A 87 3.28 -3.75 18.09
CA PRO A 87 2.77 -2.65 18.89
C PRO A 87 1.72 -1.87 18.09
N LEU A 88 0.62 -1.52 18.75
CA LEU A 88 -0.46 -0.67 18.25
C LEU A 88 -0.63 0.52 19.18
N VAL A 89 -1.18 1.60 18.64
CA VAL A 89 -1.42 2.85 19.36
C VAL A 89 -2.89 3.21 19.32
N SER A 90 -3.39 3.80 20.39
CA SER A 90 -4.66 4.53 20.41
C SER A 90 -4.46 5.94 20.93
N ILE A 91 -5.29 6.86 20.45
CA ILE A 91 -5.34 8.24 20.95
C ILE A 91 -6.39 8.31 22.05
N GLN A 92 -5.98 8.71 23.24
CA GLN A 92 -6.84 8.89 24.41
C GLN A 92 -7.09 10.38 24.62
N ASP A 93 -8.36 10.76 24.78
CA ASP A 93 -8.73 12.12 25.18
C ASP A 93 -8.65 12.22 26.71
N LEU A 94 -7.71 13.02 27.21
CA LEU A 94 -7.54 13.30 28.64
C LEU A 94 -8.44 14.44 29.13
N GLY A 95 -9.27 15.01 28.24
CA GLY A 95 -10.09 16.18 28.50
C GLY A 95 -9.35 17.50 28.27
N ARG A 96 -10.12 18.58 28.13
CA ARG A 96 -9.62 19.95 27.87
C ARG A 96 -8.71 20.08 26.64
N GLY A 97 -8.93 19.25 25.62
CA GLY A 97 -8.15 19.27 24.39
C GLY A 97 -6.73 18.71 24.53
N ARG A 98 -6.43 17.96 25.60
CA ARG A 98 -5.16 17.25 25.74
C ARG A 98 -5.32 15.79 25.32
N LEU A 99 -4.44 15.35 24.44
CA LEU A 99 -4.40 13.98 23.95
C LEU A 99 -3.21 13.24 24.54
N SER A 100 -3.31 11.91 24.61
CA SER A 100 -2.17 11.04 24.91
C SER A 100 -2.20 9.79 24.04
N LEU A 101 -1.03 9.18 23.85
CA LEU A 101 -0.89 7.94 23.09
C LEU A 101 -0.77 6.76 24.05
N LYS A 102 -1.66 5.78 23.91
CA LYS A 102 -1.60 4.51 24.64
C LYS A 102 -1.13 3.40 23.71
N VAL A 103 -0.07 2.71 24.11
CA VAL A 103 0.50 1.57 23.37
C VAL A 103 -0.15 0.26 23.87
N CYS A 104 -0.40 -0.67 22.97
CA CYS A 104 -0.85 -2.02 23.33
C CYS A 104 -0.37 -3.06 22.31
N ARG A 105 -0.30 -4.33 22.72
CA ARG A 105 0.07 -5.45 21.84
C ARG A 105 -1.12 -5.89 20.98
N ALA A 106 -0.88 -6.10 19.68
CA ALA A 106 -1.84 -6.75 18.80
C ALA A 106 -2.06 -8.22 19.18
N THR A 107 -3.33 -8.66 19.15
CA THR A 107 -3.72 -10.07 19.26
C THR A 107 -4.38 -10.53 17.96
N PRO A 108 -4.55 -11.84 17.73
CA PRO A 108 -5.26 -12.34 16.54
C PRO A 108 -6.70 -11.83 16.37
N ARG A 109 -7.33 -11.34 17.46
CA ARG A 109 -8.68 -10.77 17.43
C ARG A 109 -8.69 -9.25 17.31
N THR A 110 -7.54 -8.60 17.47
CA THR A 110 -7.44 -7.15 17.46
C THR A 110 -7.68 -6.61 16.06
N ARG A 111 -8.65 -5.70 15.93
CA ARG A 111 -8.86 -4.93 14.69
C ARG A 111 -8.17 -3.59 14.83
N TYR A 112 -7.40 -3.24 13.81
CA TYR A 112 -6.69 -1.96 13.76
C TYR A 112 -6.54 -1.50 12.32
N THR A 113 -6.27 -0.20 12.18
CA THR A 113 -5.94 0.43 10.90
C THR A 113 -4.42 0.61 10.80
N ALA A 114 -3.79 0.15 9.73
CA ALA A 114 -2.39 0.53 9.49
C ALA A 114 -2.39 1.86 8.72
N ILE A 115 -1.74 2.89 9.27
CA ILE A 115 -1.59 4.17 8.59
C ILE A 115 -0.32 4.10 7.74
N SER A 116 -0.49 4.38 6.46
CA SER A 116 0.56 4.45 5.47
C SER A 116 0.76 5.90 5.06
N HIS A 117 1.98 6.40 5.16
CA HIS A 117 2.30 7.78 4.84
C HIS A 117 3.66 7.89 4.17
N VAL A 118 3.94 9.08 3.65
CA VAL A 118 5.21 9.40 3.04
C VAL A 118 5.99 10.34 3.95
N TRP A 119 7.19 9.93 4.37
CA TRP A 119 8.03 10.76 5.26
C TRP A 119 8.37 12.13 4.65
N SER A 120 8.40 12.30 3.33
CA SER A 120 8.60 13.62 2.70
C SER A 120 7.49 14.62 3.02
N ASP A 121 6.33 14.12 3.45
CA ASP A 121 5.17 14.93 3.76
C ASP A 121 5.13 15.32 5.25
N GLY A 122 6.16 14.93 6.01
CA GLY A 122 6.44 15.45 7.34
C GLY A 122 5.84 14.67 8.52
N LEU A 123 5.30 13.47 8.33
CA LEU A 123 4.72 12.65 9.42
C LEU A 123 5.71 11.64 10.04
N GLY A 124 6.92 11.52 9.51
CA GLY A 124 8.05 10.79 10.11
C GLY A 124 8.64 11.49 11.36
N ASN A 125 9.52 10.82 12.09
CA ASN A 125 10.37 11.42 13.14
C ASN A 125 11.67 10.60 13.31
N PRO A 126 12.84 11.12 12.94
CA PRO A 126 14.10 10.37 13.03
C PRO A 126 14.73 10.37 14.43
N THR A 127 14.15 11.08 15.40
CA THR A 127 14.76 11.29 16.73
C THR A 127 13.95 10.74 17.90
N ALA A 128 12.64 10.56 17.73
CA ALA A 128 11.74 10.08 18.77
C ALA A 128 10.53 9.36 18.18
N ASN A 129 9.90 8.49 18.97
CA ASN A 129 8.62 7.87 18.63
C ASN A 129 7.46 8.81 18.94
N ALA A 130 7.38 9.93 18.23
CA ALA A 130 6.43 11.00 18.53
C ALA A 130 5.87 11.69 17.28
N ILE A 131 4.64 12.20 17.38
CA ILE A 131 3.98 13.01 16.36
C ILE A 131 3.40 14.30 16.97
N PRO A 132 3.29 15.40 16.21
CA PRO A 132 2.63 16.61 16.70
C PRO A 132 1.17 16.37 17.12
N GLN A 133 0.71 17.06 18.17
CA GLN A 133 -0.68 16.94 18.64
C GLN A 133 -1.71 17.20 17.52
N CYS A 134 -1.48 18.22 16.69
CA CYS A 134 -2.38 18.52 15.57
C CYS A 134 -2.49 17.37 14.55
N GLN A 135 -1.42 16.59 14.35
CA GLN A 135 -1.44 15.40 13.50
C GLN A 135 -2.21 14.25 14.18
N ALA A 136 -2.05 14.08 15.49
CA ALA A 136 -2.84 13.12 16.24
C ALA A 136 -4.35 13.46 16.19
N GLU A 137 -4.73 14.74 16.30
CA GLU A 137 -6.11 15.19 16.15
C GLU A 137 -6.66 14.89 14.74
N ARG A 138 -5.86 15.16 13.70
CA ARG A 138 -6.20 14.82 12.31
C ARG A 138 -6.43 13.31 12.16
N ILE A 139 -5.52 12.48 12.65
CA ILE A 139 -5.61 11.01 12.61
C ILE A 139 -6.84 10.53 13.39
N SER A 140 -7.08 11.06 14.59
CA SER A 140 -8.25 10.68 15.40
C SER A 140 -9.56 10.98 14.66
N ARG A 141 -9.65 12.15 14.02
CA ARG A 141 -10.83 12.53 13.23
C ARG A 141 -10.99 11.62 12.00
N ALA A 142 -9.91 11.37 11.27
CA ALA A 142 -9.88 10.45 10.14
C ALA A 142 -10.39 9.05 10.53
N LEU A 143 -9.78 8.43 11.56
CA LEU A 143 -10.12 7.07 11.99
C LEU A 143 -11.56 6.95 12.51
N SER A 144 -12.11 8.03 13.08
CA SER A 144 -13.51 8.05 13.53
C SER A 144 -14.53 7.96 12.38
N ARG A 145 -14.14 8.36 11.16
CA ARG A 145 -15.00 8.39 9.97
C ARG A 145 -14.93 7.10 9.13
N VAL A 146 -14.07 6.16 9.51
CA VAL A 146 -13.87 4.95 8.72
C VAL A 146 -14.63 3.77 9.31
N SER A 147 -15.43 3.10 8.49
CA SER A 147 -16.20 1.91 8.87
C SER A 147 -15.30 0.70 9.11
N ILE A 148 -15.50 0.02 10.25
CA ILE A 148 -14.87 -1.28 10.57
C ILE A 148 -15.84 -2.44 10.24
N LYS A 149 -16.91 -2.18 9.49
CA LYS A 149 -17.79 -3.23 8.97
C LYS A 149 -17.25 -3.73 7.63
N ARG A 150 -17.39 -5.03 7.39
CA ARG A 150 -17.33 -5.58 6.03
C ARG A 150 -18.65 -5.22 5.36
N GLU A 151 -18.67 -4.12 4.62
CA GLU A 151 -19.77 -3.80 3.73
C GLU A 151 -19.61 -4.61 2.44
N PHE A 152 -20.68 -5.28 2.02
CA PHE A 152 -20.76 -5.81 0.66
C PHE A 152 -21.21 -4.65 -0.25
N PRO A 153 -20.52 -4.39 -1.38
CA PRO A 153 -20.93 -3.35 -2.30
C PRO A 153 -22.37 -3.58 -2.79
N ASP A 154 -23.13 -2.48 -2.90
CA ASP A 154 -24.51 -2.50 -3.39
C ASP A 154 -24.57 -2.97 -4.86
N ARG A 155 -25.65 -3.67 -5.26
CA ARG A 155 -25.79 -4.35 -6.56
C ARG A 155 -25.54 -3.42 -7.76
N ASN A 156 -25.88 -2.13 -7.61
CA ASN A 156 -25.72 -1.12 -8.65
C ASN A 156 -24.30 -0.53 -8.76
N GLN A 157 -23.39 -0.84 -7.83
CA GLN A 157 -22.01 -0.32 -7.76
C GLN A 157 -20.96 -1.36 -8.17
N LEU A 158 -21.38 -2.58 -8.51
CA LEU A 158 -20.49 -3.70 -8.86
C LEU A 158 -19.88 -3.58 -10.26
N ASN A 159 -20.45 -2.75 -11.14
CA ASN A 159 -20.07 -2.67 -12.57
C ASN A 159 -19.37 -1.36 -12.95
N GLU A 160 -19.11 -0.44 -12.01
CA GLU A 160 -18.48 0.84 -12.31
C GLU A 160 -17.16 1.03 -11.55
N TYR A 161 -16.13 1.44 -12.28
CA TYR A 161 -14.84 1.86 -11.75
C TYR A 161 -14.99 3.27 -11.12
N CYS A 162 -15.20 3.34 -9.80
CA CYS A 162 -15.48 4.60 -9.10
C CYS A 162 -14.79 4.72 -7.74
N ILE A 163 -14.85 5.92 -7.15
CA ILE A 163 -14.39 6.19 -5.79
C ILE A 163 -15.61 6.46 -4.91
N ARG A 164 -15.68 5.83 -3.74
CA ARG A 164 -16.75 6.02 -2.76
C ARG A 164 -16.25 6.80 -1.55
N ILE A 165 -17.04 7.78 -1.10
CA ILE A 165 -16.83 8.41 0.21
C ILE A 165 -17.30 7.43 1.28
N GLU A 166 -16.46 7.13 2.27
CA GLU A 166 -16.90 6.39 3.44
C GLU A 166 -17.84 7.30 4.26
N GLU A 167 -19.12 6.94 4.29
CA GLU A 167 -20.12 7.71 5.01
C GLU A 167 -20.16 7.35 6.51
N ASP A 168 -20.27 8.41 7.32
CA ASP A 168 -20.49 8.34 8.76
C ASP A 168 -21.97 8.02 9.01
N SER A 169 -22.36 6.74 8.98
CA SER A 169 -23.72 6.38 9.40
C SER A 169 -23.89 6.81 10.86
N LYS A 170 -24.84 7.70 11.17
CA LYS A 170 -25.00 8.30 12.51
C LYS A 170 -25.20 7.28 13.65
N GLU A 171 -25.54 6.03 13.34
CA GLU A 171 -25.59 4.88 14.26
C GLU A 171 -24.20 4.33 14.65
N SER A 172 -23.13 4.84 14.04
CA SER A 172 -21.75 4.31 14.04
C SER A 172 -20.93 4.64 15.28
N ARG A 173 -21.07 5.86 15.81
CA ARG A 173 -20.09 6.45 16.73
C ARG A 173 -19.95 5.74 18.08
N ALA A 174 -21.03 5.09 18.54
CA ALA A 174 -21.10 4.48 19.87
C ALA A 174 -21.53 3.01 19.87
N SER A 175 -21.64 2.34 18.71
CA SER A 175 -22.08 0.92 18.64
C SER A 175 -21.11 0.00 17.89
N GLN A 176 -20.18 0.55 17.10
CA GLN A 176 -19.32 -0.24 16.20
C GLN A 176 -18.10 -0.88 16.88
N TRP A 177 -17.56 -0.23 17.91
CA TRP A 177 -16.48 -0.77 18.75
C TRP A 177 -17.02 -1.83 19.74
N TRP A 178 -18.24 -1.63 20.23
CA TRP A 178 -18.92 -2.48 21.21
C TRP A 178 -19.34 -3.84 20.65
N ASN A 179 -19.79 -3.90 19.39
CA ASN A 179 -20.30 -5.14 18.77
C ASN A 179 -19.24 -6.25 18.56
N PHE A 180 -17.95 -5.97 18.77
CA PHE A 180 -16.88 -6.97 18.70
C PHE A 180 -16.02 -7.03 19.97
N GLY A 181 -16.50 -6.47 21.09
CA GLY A 181 -15.81 -6.50 22.38
C GLY A 181 -14.54 -5.66 22.45
N CYS A 182 -14.38 -4.66 21.57
CA CYS A 182 -13.27 -3.71 21.62
C CYS A 182 -13.76 -2.42 22.30
N GLU A 183 -13.87 -2.42 23.62
CA GLU A 183 -14.19 -1.20 24.38
C GLU A 183 -12.97 -0.26 24.35
N GLY A 184 -13.01 0.78 23.52
CA GLY A 184 -11.96 1.80 23.49
C GLY A 184 -11.84 2.59 22.20
N PRO A 185 -10.98 3.62 22.19
CA PRO A 185 -10.68 4.42 21.01
C PRO A 185 -9.97 3.59 19.92
N PRO A 186 -9.97 4.09 18.67
CA PRO A 186 -9.42 3.35 17.56
C PRO A 186 -7.95 2.96 17.71
N LEU A 187 -7.68 1.68 17.48
CA LEU A 187 -6.32 1.17 17.37
C LEU A 187 -5.78 1.39 15.97
N PHE A 188 -4.56 1.88 15.89
CA PHE A 188 -3.83 2.00 14.63
C PHE A 188 -2.36 1.65 14.79
N TRP A 189 -1.73 1.33 13.66
CA TRP A 189 -0.29 1.19 13.54
C TRP A 189 0.25 2.33 12.69
N LEU A 190 1.31 2.99 13.13
CA LEU A 190 2.04 4.01 12.39
C LEU A 190 3.52 3.78 12.62
N ASP A 191 4.31 3.65 11.56
CA ASP A 191 5.74 3.36 11.64
C ASP A 191 6.51 4.35 12.55
N THR A 192 6.20 5.65 12.48
CA THR A 192 6.78 6.70 13.34
C THR A 192 6.62 6.39 14.83
N LEU A 193 5.52 5.75 15.24
CA LEU A 193 5.21 5.45 16.65
C LEU A 193 5.56 4.00 17.04
N CYS A 194 5.47 3.08 16.09
CA CYS A 194 5.53 1.63 16.32
C CYS A 194 6.89 1.00 15.98
N ILE A 195 7.80 1.72 15.32
CA ILE A 195 9.17 1.27 15.04
C ILE A 195 10.14 2.08 15.91
N PRO A 196 10.93 1.44 16.79
CA PRO A 196 11.73 2.17 17.78
C PRO A 196 12.81 3.01 17.11
N VAL A 197 12.98 4.22 17.63
CA VAL A 197 14.00 5.18 17.20
C VAL A 197 14.96 5.45 18.36
N ALA A 198 16.24 5.61 18.06
CA ALA A 198 17.25 5.92 19.07
C ALA A 198 17.30 7.43 19.27
N ALA A 199 17.19 7.88 20.52
CA ALA A 199 17.37 9.28 20.85
C ALA A 199 18.79 9.73 20.45
N PRO A 200 19.00 10.99 20.04
CA PRO A 200 20.32 11.50 19.68
C PRO A 200 21.35 11.31 20.80
N SER A 201 20.92 11.49 22.06
CA SER A 201 21.69 11.34 23.29
C SER A 201 21.88 9.89 23.78
N ALA A 202 21.30 8.90 23.08
CA ALA A 202 21.38 7.50 23.49
C ALA A 202 22.81 6.95 23.42
N SER A 203 23.13 6.03 24.35
CA SER A 203 24.43 5.35 24.41
C SER A 203 24.66 4.46 23.18
N VAL A 204 25.91 4.02 22.97
CA VAL A 204 26.26 3.12 21.85
C VAL A 204 25.50 1.80 21.96
N ASP A 205 25.38 1.25 23.16
CA ASP A 205 24.68 -0.02 23.42
C ASP A 205 23.17 0.12 23.20
N GLU A 206 22.58 1.26 23.62
CA GLU A 206 21.17 1.55 23.38
C GLU A 206 20.87 1.69 21.88
N LYS A 207 21.76 2.34 21.13
CA LYS A 207 21.64 2.45 19.66
C LYS A 207 21.71 1.08 19.00
N ALA A 208 22.59 0.20 19.46
CA ALA A 208 22.69 -1.17 18.96
C ALA A 208 21.42 -2.00 19.25
N ASP A 209 20.87 -1.94 20.47
CA ASP A 209 19.61 -2.60 20.83
C ASP A 209 18.45 -2.07 19.98
N VAL A 210 18.31 -0.75 19.86
CA VAL A 210 17.27 -0.13 19.03
C VAL A 210 17.38 -0.57 17.57
N ASN A 211 18.58 -0.60 17.00
CA ASN A 211 18.78 -1.04 15.62
C ASN A 211 18.38 -2.51 15.44
N ARG A 212 18.68 -3.38 16.41
CA ARG A 212 18.24 -4.77 16.41
C ARG A 212 16.71 -4.88 16.45
N LEU A 213 16.04 -4.10 17.32
CA LEU A 213 14.58 -4.08 17.41
C LEU A 213 13.92 -3.51 16.16
N LYS A 214 14.52 -2.47 15.56
CA LYS A 214 14.08 -1.91 14.28
C LYS A 214 14.13 -2.97 13.18
N MET A 215 15.17 -3.79 13.11
CA MET A 215 15.23 -4.92 12.17
C MET A 215 14.11 -5.95 12.40
N PHE A 216 13.81 -6.30 13.66
CA PHE A 216 12.69 -7.20 13.96
C PHE A 216 11.35 -6.61 13.54
N ALA A 217 11.13 -5.31 13.80
CA ALA A 217 9.92 -4.61 13.38
C ALA A 217 9.78 -4.57 11.85
N ILE A 218 10.87 -4.28 11.12
CA ILE A 218 10.90 -4.28 9.65
C ILE A 218 10.54 -5.67 9.09
N ASN A 219 11.07 -6.74 9.67
CA ASN A 219 10.75 -8.10 9.26
C ASN A 219 9.27 -8.49 9.53
N GLN A 220 8.58 -7.78 10.43
CA GLN A 220 7.15 -7.96 10.72
C GLN A 220 6.24 -7.05 9.89
N MET A 221 6.77 -6.11 9.09
CA MET A 221 5.95 -5.14 8.35
C MET A 221 4.92 -5.83 7.45
N SER A 222 5.30 -6.89 6.74
CA SER A 222 4.37 -7.64 5.90
C SER A 222 3.18 -8.18 6.70
N LEU A 223 3.43 -8.70 7.90
CA LEU A 223 2.38 -9.19 8.79
C LEU A 223 1.47 -8.06 9.30
N VAL A 224 2.02 -6.88 9.56
CA VAL A 224 1.25 -5.70 9.97
C VAL A 224 0.19 -5.37 8.92
N TYR A 225 0.60 -5.09 7.68
CA TYR A 225 -0.36 -4.72 6.64
C TYR A 225 -1.28 -5.87 6.25
N ALA A 226 -0.79 -7.12 6.26
CA ALA A 226 -1.61 -8.29 5.96
C ALA A 226 -2.70 -8.56 7.01
N SER A 227 -2.41 -8.26 8.29
CA SER A 227 -3.30 -8.49 9.42
C SER A 227 -4.24 -7.32 9.68
N ALA A 228 -3.84 -6.09 9.34
CA ALA A 228 -4.66 -4.90 9.46
C ALA A 228 -6.07 -5.11 8.87
N PHE A 229 -7.06 -4.46 9.47
CA PHE A 229 -8.42 -4.49 8.94
C PHE A 229 -8.47 -3.72 7.61
N GLN A 230 -7.75 -2.60 7.57
CA GLN A 230 -7.60 -1.72 6.41
C GLN A 230 -6.26 -0.97 6.51
N VAL A 231 -5.79 -0.47 5.37
CA VAL A 231 -4.64 0.41 5.27
C VAL A 231 -5.14 1.79 4.86
N TYR A 232 -4.81 2.79 5.68
CA TYR A 232 -5.24 4.16 5.50
C TYR A 232 -4.08 5.01 5.00
N ILE A 233 -4.18 5.52 3.78
CA ILE A 233 -3.12 6.20 3.04
C ILE A 233 -3.27 7.70 3.18
N ILE A 234 -2.19 8.36 3.59
CA ILE A 234 -2.05 9.82 3.65
C ILE A 234 -0.94 10.23 2.68
N ASP A 235 -1.30 11.02 1.67
CA ASP A 235 -0.38 11.58 0.68
C ASP A 235 -0.84 12.98 0.28
N SER A 236 0.06 13.94 0.30
CA SER A 236 -0.23 15.35 -0.01
C SER A 236 -0.75 15.57 -1.44
N GLU A 237 -0.44 14.69 -2.39
CA GLU A 237 -0.97 14.76 -3.77
C GLU A 237 -2.49 14.53 -3.82
N LEU A 238 -3.07 13.89 -2.79
CA LEU A 238 -4.51 13.62 -2.69
C LEU A 238 -5.28 14.74 -1.97
N GLU A 239 -4.60 15.79 -1.51
CA GLU A 239 -5.22 17.00 -0.93
C GLU A 239 -5.75 17.90 -2.07
N VAL A 240 -6.60 17.36 -2.94
CA VAL A 240 -7.16 18.06 -4.11
C VAL A 240 -8.18 19.10 -3.67
N ASP A 241 -8.04 20.32 -4.21
CA ASP A 241 -9.01 21.38 -4.00
C ASP A 241 -10.19 21.22 -4.96
N ALA A 242 -11.20 20.47 -4.52
CA ALA A 242 -12.45 20.28 -5.23
C ALA A 242 -13.63 20.44 -4.28
N ASP A 243 -14.74 20.99 -4.78
CA ASP A 243 -15.96 21.24 -4.01
C ASP A 243 -16.96 20.08 -4.10
N VAL A 244 -16.92 19.30 -5.18
CA VAL A 244 -17.86 18.19 -5.47
C VAL A 244 -17.09 16.99 -6.00
N LEU A 245 -17.46 15.77 -5.56
CA LEU A 245 -16.91 14.52 -6.09
C LEU A 245 -17.72 14.03 -7.31
N ASP A 246 -17.60 14.73 -8.43
CA ASP A 246 -18.20 14.34 -9.72
C ASP A 246 -17.29 13.37 -10.52
N GLU A 247 -17.71 12.98 -11.74
CA GLU A 247 -16.95 12.03 -12.57
C GLU A 247 -15.55 12.55 -12.93
N THR A 248 -15.43 13.85 -13.23
CA THR A 248 -14.17 14.50 -13.56
C THR A 248 -13.22 14.48 -12.37
N THR A 249 -13.74 14.83 -11.19
CA THR A 249 -13.00 14.86 -9.93
C THR A 249 -12.55 13.46 -9.53
N GLN A 250 -13.42 12.45 -9.68
CA GLN A 250 -13.02 11.06 -9.45
C GLN A 250 -11.88 10.61 -10.37
N THR A 251 -11.95 10.97 -11.65
CA THR A 251 -10.88 10.69 -12.63
C THR A 251 -9.57 11.38 -12.21
N GLU A 252 -9.65 12.62 -11.73
CA GLU A 252 -8.49 13.36 -11.23
C GLU A 252 -7.88 12.69 -10.00
N TYR A 253 -8.69 12.28 -9.01
CA TYR A 253 -8.21 11.56 -7.82
C TYR A 253 -7.50 10.26 -8.19
N LEU A 254 -8.05 9.47 -9.11
CA LEU A 254 -7.40 8.24 -9.60
C LEU A 254 -6.08 8.52 -10.29
N ALA A 255 -6.05 9.54 -11.16
CA ALA A 255 -4.84 9.95 -11.86
C ALA A 255 -3.76 10.41 -10.88
N ARG A 256 -4.13 11.28 -9.92
CA ARG A 256 -3.25 11.76 -8.86
C ARG A 256 -2.72 10.61 -8.01
N PHE A 257 -3.57 9.66 -7.64
CA PHE A 257 -3.16 8.53 -6.84
C PHE A 257 -2.08 7.68 -7.53
N ILE A 258 -2.19 7.41 -8.83
CA ILE A 258 -1.20 6.60 -9.55
C ILE A 258 0.17 7.29 -9.67
N CYS A 259 0.20 8.62 -9.64
CA CYS A 259 1.42 9.41 -9.72
C CYS A 259 1.92 9.97 -8.38
N CYS A 260 1.19 9.74 -7.28
CA CYS A 260 1.52 10.27 -5.97
C CYS A 260 2.83 9.70 -5.41
N ALA A 261 3.33 10.27 -4.31
CA ALA A 261 4.57 9.83 -3.70
C ALA A 261 4.45 8.39 -3.17
N TRP A 262 3.29 8.02 -2.62
CA TRP A 262 3.00 6.70 -2.11
C TRP A 262 3.07 5.63 -3.21
N MET A 263 2.51 5.85 -4.41
CA MET A 263 2.58 4.86 -5.49
C MET A 263 4.00 4.63 -6.02
N ARG A 264 4.94 5.53 -5.69
CA ARG A 264 6.31 5.54 -6.23
C ARG A 264 7.38 5.11 -5.24
N ARG A 265 7.09 4.88 -3.97
CA ARG A 265 8.08 4.35 -3.02
C ARG A 265 8.12 2.83 -3.06
N CYS A 266 9.29 2.22 -2.93
CA CYS A 266 9.38 0.76 -2.96
C CYS A 266 8.66 0.13 -1.75
N TRP A 267 8.89 0.67 -0.55
CA TRP A 267 8.33 0.16 0.70
C TRP A 267 6.80 0.20 0.74
N THR A 268 6.16 1.21 0.13
CA THR A 268 4.70 1.36 0.10
C THR A 268 4.00 0.31 -0.77
N LEU A 269 4.74 -0.43 -1.63
CA LEU A 269 4.17 -1.54 -2.40
C LEU A 269 3.63 -2.62 -1.48
N GLN A 270 4.39 -2.99 -0.43
CA GLN A 270 3.95 -4.01 0.53
C GLN A 270 2.72 -3.56 1.31
N GLU A 271 2.59 -2.25 1.54
CA GLU A 271 1.50 -1.65 2.29
C GLU A 271 0.19 -1.77 1.51
N GLY A 272 0.24 -1.59 0.19
CA GLY A 272 -0.91 -1.78 -0.70
C GLY A 272 -1.19 -3.24 -1.05
N ALA A 273 -0.16 -3.98 -1.46
CA ALA A 273 -0.29 -5.36 -1.95
C ALA A 273 -0.76 -6.35 -0.90
N LEU A 274 -0.53 -6.06 0.38
CA LEU A 274 -0.97 -6.89 1.51
C LEU A 274 -2.25 -6.36 2.17
N ALA A 275 -2.74 -5.18 1.78
CA ALA A 275 -3.95 -4.61 2.37
C ALA A 275 -5.19 -5.46 2.05
N LYS A 276 -6.07 -5.64 3.04
CA LYS A 276 -7.42 -6.21 2.79
C LYS A 276 -8.37 -5.18 2.16
N LYS A 277 -8.19 -3.91 2.55
CA LYS A 277 -8.94 -2.73 2.10
C LYS A 277 -7.97 -1.55 2.16
N ILE A 278 -7.97 -0.72 1.13
CA ILE A 278 -7.23 0.55 1.11
C ILE A 278 -8.23 1.70 1.22
N ILE A 279 -7.86 2.72 1.97
CA ILE A 279 -8.64 3.93 2.17
C ILE A 279 -7.71 5.12 2.00
N LEU A 280 -8.14 6.12 1.25
CA LEU A 280 -7.37 7.29 0.89
C LEU A 280 -7.88 8.49 1.68
N GLU A 281 -7.00 9.24 2.32
CA GLU A 281 -7.37 10.54 2.89
C GLU A 281 -7.62 11.56 1.76
N SER A 282 -8.70 12.33 1.89
CA SER A 282 -9.03 13.41 0.96
C SER A 282 -9.70 14.57 1.67
N LYS A 283 -9.88 15.71 0.99
CA LYS A 283 -10.65 16.85 1.51
C LYS A 283 -12.11 16.50 1.79
N PHE A 284 -12.70 15.58 1.02
CA PHE A 284 -14.06 15.06 1.24
C PHE A 284 -14.14 14.11 2.45
N GLY A 285 -12.98 13.62 2.92
CA GLY A 285 -12.86 12.57 3.92
C GLY A 285 -12.29 11.28 3.35
N PRO A 286 -12.43 10.17 4.09
CA PRO A 286 -11.90 8.88 3.65
C PRO A 286 -12.59 8.40 2.38
N LEU A 287 -11.79 8.12 1.34
CA LEU A 287 -12.24 7.61 0.06
C LEU A 287 -11.81 6.14 -0.11
N THR A 288 -12.72 5.28 -0.54
CA THR A 288 -12.41 3.90 -0.91
C THR A 288 -12.48 3.75 -2.42
N PRO A 289 -11.39 3.35 -3.11
CA PRO A 289 -11.47 2.98 -4.51
C PRO A 289 -12.28 1.69 -4.63
N LEU A 290 -13.38 1.73 -5.39
CA LEU A 290 -14.17 0.55 -5.70
C LEU A 290 -13.59 -0.09 -6.96
N ILE A 291 -13.18 -1.34 -6.80
CA ILE A 291 -12.76 -2.16 -7.92
C ILE A 291 -13.87 -3.19 -8.15
N PRO A 292 -14.48 -3.23 -9.35
CA PRO A 292 -15.40 -4.28 -9.73
C PRO A 292 -14.80 -5.65 -9.40
N CYS A 293 -15.49 -6.42 -8.57
CA CYS A 293 -15.22 -7.85 -8.47
C CYS A 293 -15.69 -8.49 -9.77
N ILE A 294 -14.86 -8.44 -10.81
CA ILE A 294 -15.02 -9.38 -11.92
C ILE A 294 -14.92 -10.76 -11.28
N ASN A 295 -16.00 -11.52 -11.39
CA ASN A 295 -16.11 -12.87 -10.86
C ASN A 295 -15.05 -13.76 -11.53
N ASP A 296 -13.83 -13.80 -10.98
CA ASP A 296 -12.86 -14.87 -11.24
C ASP A 296 -13.27 -16.13 -10.44
N PHE A 297 -14.56 -16.47 -10.46
CA PHE A 297 -15.04 -17.75 -9.96
C PHE A 297 -15.10 -18.70 -11.16
N SER A 298 -13.99 -19.38 -11.43
CA SER A 298 -14.00 -20.42 -12.45
C SER A 298 -14.86 -21.59 -11.95
N PHE A 299 -15.72 -22.14 -12.80
CA PHE A 299 -16.52 -23.34 -12.49
C PHE A 299 -15.62 -24.54 -12.12
N VAL A 300 -14.35 -24.49 -12.51
CA VAL A 300 -13.32 -25.50 -12.27
C VAL A 300 -12.90 -25.54 -10.79
N ASP A 301 -12.73 -24.37 -10.14
CA ASP A 301 -12.38 -24.30 -8.70
C ASP A 301 -13.50 -24.85 -7.79
N MET A 302 -14.74 -24.89 -8.28
CA MET A 302 -15.92 -25.40 -7.56
C MET A 302 -15.95 -26.93 -7.46
N MET A 303 -15.45 -27.65 -8.46
CA MET A 303 -15.50 -29.11 -8.49
C MET A 303 -14.42 -29.77 -7.63
N GLU A 304 -13.35 -29.06 -7.30
CA GLU A 304 -12.22 -29.58 -6.50
C GLU A 304 -12.34 -29.33 -4.97
N ALA A 305 -13.42 -28.67 -4.52
CA ALA A 305 -13.58 -28.31 -3.11
C ALA A 305 -14.12 -29.48 -2.23
N PRO A 306 -13.55 -29.75 -1.03
CA PRO A 306 -14.04 -30.80 -0.14
C PRO A 306 -15.50 -30.61 0.31
N TRP A 307 -16.23 -31.70 0.52
CA TRP A 307 -17.69 -31.73 0.76
C TRP A 307 -18.20 -30.79 1.88
N MET A 308 -17.38 -30.52 2.90
CA MET A 308 -17.74 -29.63 4.02
C MET A 308 -17.93 -28.17 3.59
N PHE A 309 -17.41 -27.77 2.43
CA PHE A 309 -17.55 -26.42 1.86
C PHE A 309 -18.76 -26.29 0.93
N ILE A 310 -19.28 -27.40 0.40
CA ILE A 310 -20.52 -27.45 -0.38
C ILE A 310 -21.69 -26.94 0.47
N HIS A 311 -21.70 -27.17 1.79
CA HIS A 311 -22.79 -26.69 2.65
C HIS A 311 -22.78 -25.16 2.86
N ARG A 312 -21.59 -24.53 2.89
CA ARG A 312 -21.45 -23.07 2.94
C ARG A 312 -21.76 -22.45 1.58
N TRP A 313 -21.45 -23.17 0.49
CA TRP A 313 -21.83 -22.82 -0.86
C TRP A 313 -23.34 -22.98 -1.09
N ILE A 314 -24.00 -24.08 -0.73
CA ILE A 314 -25.47 -24.25 -0.81
C ILE A 314 -26.15 -23.09 -0.09
N ARG A 315 -25.64 -22.66 1.06
CA ARG A 315 -26.21 -21.52 1.79
C ARG A 315 -26.04 -20.18 1.04
N SER A 316 -24.90 -19.95 0.41
CA SER A 316 -24.67 -18.77 -0.45
C SER A 316 -25.39 -18.87 -1.80
N PHE A 317 -25.49 -20.06 -2.39
CA PHE A 317 -26.10 -20.36 -3.68
C PHE A 317 -27.62 -20.33 -3.59
N VAL A 318 -28.21 -20.83 -2.50
CA VAL A 318 -29.65 -20.63 -2.20
C VAL A 318 -29.96 -19.15 -1.95
N SER A 319 -29.03 -18.36 -1.40
CA SER A 319 -29.18 -16.90 -1.32
C SER A 319 -28.97 -16.17 -2.66
N LEU A 320 -28.24 -16.77 -3.60
CA LEU A 320 -27.91 -16.23 -4.93
C LEU A 320 -28.81 -16.79 -6.04
N MET A 321 -29.62 -17.81 -5.76
CA MET A 321 -30.54 -18.45 -6.71
C MET A 321 -31.59 -17.49 -7.29
N PRO A 322 -32.18 -16.57 -6.51
CA PRO A 322 -33.02 -15.50 -7.08
C PRO A 322 -32.24 -14.60 -8.05
N LEU A 323 -30.94 -14.40 -7.80
CA LEU A 323 -30.02 -13.55 -8.55
C LEU A 323 -29.63 -14.17 -9.92
N LEU A 324 -29.46 -15.49 -9.97
CA LEU A 324 -29.20 -16.24 -11.20
C LEU A 324 -30.45 -16.37 -12.08
N VAL A 325 -31.63 -16.56 -11.49
CA VAL A 325 -32.91 -16.60 -12.21
C VAL A 325 -33.25 -15.22 -12.79
N GLU A 326 -32.95 -14.12 -12.08
CA GLU A 326 -33.07 -12.76 -12.62
C GLU A 326 -32.06 -12.48 -13.74
N MET A 327 -30.79 -12.90 -13.59
CA MET A 327 -29.77 -12.78 -14.64
C MET A 327 -30.14 -13.50 -15.94
N MET A 328 -30.77 -14.67 -15.84
CA MET A 328 -31.23 -15.44 -17.00
C MET A 328 -32.52 -14.89 -17.63
N SER A 329 -33.17 -13.90 -17.00
CA SER A 329 -34.41 -13.27 -17.47
C SER A 329 -34.23 -11.90 -18.12
N LEU A 330 -32.98 -11.42 -18.26
CA LEU A 330 -32.65 -10.10 -18.81
C LEU A 330 -32.15 -10.20 -20.26
N ASP A 331 -33.01 -10.71 -21.14
CA ASP A 331 -33.05 -10.18 -22.51
C ASP A 331 -33.95 -8.93 -22.46
N ASP A 332 -33.50 -7.83 -23.07
CA ASP A 332 -34.31 -6.63 -23.36
C ASP A 332 -34.76 -5.68 -22.22
N LYS A 333 -33.88 -5.36 -21.27
CA LYS A 333 -34.00 -4.07 -20.55
C LYS A 333 -32.71 -3.26 -20.63
N GLN A 334 -32.78 -2.25 -21.50
CA GLN A 334 -31.90 -1.09 -21.60
C GLN A 334 -31.25 -0.75 -20.26
N PHE A 335 -29.98 -1.15 -20.17
CA PHE A 335 -29.04 -0.77 -19.13
C PHE A 335 -28.92 0.76 -19.17
N MET A 336 -29.52 1.45 -18.20
CA MET A 336 -29.30 2.88 -17.99
C MET A 336 -27.86 3.06 -17.47
N MET A 337 -26.87 2.94 -18.37
CA MET A 337 -25.61 3.66 -18.21
C MET A 337 -26.01 5.11 -18.00
N LYS A 338 -25.80 5.66 -16.80
CA LYS A 338 -25.61 7.10 -16.67
C LYS A 338 -24.59 7.47 -17.75
N GLU A 339 -24.92 8.41 -18.64
CA GLU A 339 -24.05 8.84 -19.74
C GLU A 339 -22.72 9.36 -19.17
N SER A 340 -21.81 8.44 -18.84
CA SER A 340 -20.43 8.74 -18.49
C SER A 340 -19.78 9.21 -19.76
N GLN A 341 -19.01 10.29 -19.68
CA GLN A 341 -18.26 10.73 -20.84
C GLN A 341 -17.31 9.57 -21.22
N PRO A 342 -17.30 9.11 -22.49
CA PRO A 342 -16.57 7.90 -22.88
C PRO A 342 -15.07 8.00 -22.57
N VAL A 343 -14.52 9.22 -22.61
CA VAL A 343 -13.13 9.50 -22.23
C VAL A 343 -12.91 9.29 -20.73
N ASN A 344 -13.79 9.77 -19.86
CA ASN A 344 -13.65 9.58 -18.41
C ASN A 344 -13.82 8.11 -18.03
N ALA A 345 -14.77 7.40 -18.63
CA ALA A 345 -14.92 5.96 -18.41
C ALA A 345 -13.65 5.17 -18.79
N HIS A 346 -13.07 5.49 -19.96
CA HIS A 346 -11.81 4.90 -20.43
C HIS A 346 -10.64 5.19 -19.48
N LEU A 347 -10.48 6.46 -19.09
CA LEU A 347 -9.44 6.87 -18.14
C LEU A 347 -9.61 6.16 -16.79
N ARG A 348 -10.81 6.18 -16.20
CA ARG A 348 -11.08 5.54 -14.91
C ARG A 348 -10.79 4.04 -14.94
N ALA A 349 -11.18 3.35 -16.00
CA ALA A 349 -10.90 1.91 -16.16
C ALA A 349 -9.39 1.64 -16.21
N GLY A 350 -8.63 2.36 -17.06
CA GLY A 350 -7.18 2.19 -17.17
C GLY A 350 -6.43 2.52 -15.88
N LEU A 351 -6.82 3.62 -15.22
CA LEU A 351 -6.22 4.06 -13.97
C LEU A 351 -6.52 3.08 -12.82
N LEU A 352 -7.77 2.66 -12.66
CA LEU A 352 -8.12 1.68 -11.64
C LEU A 352 -7.52 0.30 -11.88
N GLN A 353 -7.25 -0.09 -13.13
CA GLN A 353 -6.53 -1.33 -13.42
C GLN A 353 -5.10 -1.30 -12.83
N VAL A 354 -4.40 -0.17 -12.94
CA VAL A 354 -3.06 -0.02 -12.33
C VAL A 354 -3.13 -0.19 -10.81
N LEU A 355 -4.18 0.34 -10.18
CA LEU A 355 -4.41 0.16 -8.75
C LEU A 355 -4.80 -1.28 -8.40
N HIS A 356 -5.63 -1.90 -9.22
CA HIS A 356 -6.05 -3.29 -9.07
C HIS A 356 -4.85 -4.23 -9.08
N ASP A 357 -3.90 -4.03 -10.00
CA ASP A 357 -2.68 -4.84 -10.06
C ASP A 357 -1.87 -4.77 -8.76
N VAL A 358 -1.78 -3.56 -8.16
CA VAL A 358 -1.12 -3.37 -6.86
C VAL A 358 -1.88 -4.10 -5.75
N ILE A 359 -3.18 -3.87 -5.60
CA ILE A 359 -3.99 -4.41 -4.49
C ILE A 359 -4.17 -5.94 -4.61
N ARG A 360 -4.37 -6.46 -5.83
CA ARG A 360 -4.57 -7.88 -6.12
C ARG A 360 -3.27 -8.63 -6.42
N THR A 361 -2.11 -8.07 -6.07
CA THR A 361 -0.84 -8.82 -6.11
C THR A 361 -0.96 -10.13 -5.31
N TYR A 362 -1.73 -10.12 -4.21
CA TYR A 362 -2.13 -11.31 -3.47
C TYR A 362 -3.64 -11.51 -3.59
N ASP A 363 -4.08 -12.25 -4.61
CA ASP A 363 -5.49 -12.60 -4.77
C ASP A 363 -5.95 -13.55 -3.64
N ARG A 364 -6.51 -12.97 -2.57
CA ARG A 364 -7.12 -13.71 -1.45
C ARG A 364 -8.50 -14.30 -1.81
N GLY A 365 -9.01 -14.02 -3.02
CA GLY A 365 -10.28 -14.51 -3.54
C GLY A 365 -10.21 -15.95 -4.05
N ARG A 366 -9.00 -16.48 -4.32
CA ARG A 366 -8.82 -17.92 -4.59
C ARG A 366 -9.03 -18.71 -3.31
N SER A 367 -10.28 -19.04 -3.05
CA SER A 367 -10.76 -19.76 -1.86
C SER A 367 -10.06 -21.12 -1.63
N LEU A 368 -9.29 -21.64 -2.58
CA LEU A 368 -8.59 -22.93 -2.47
C LEU A 368 -7.23 -23.00 -3.19
N GLY A 369 -6.68 -21.88 -3.66
CA GLY A 369 -5.45 -21.91 -4.46
C GLY A 369 -4.22 -22.36 -3.65
N ARG A 370 -3.82 -23.63 -3.77
CA ARG A 370 -2.43 -24.03 -3.45
C ARG A 370 -1.50 -23.16 -4.29
N ALA A 371 -0.42 -22.66 -3.70
CA ALA A 371 0.59 -21.94 -4.45
C ALA A 371 1.24 -22.87 -5.49
N THR A 372 0.75 -22.82 -6.73
CA THR A 372 1.36 -23.50 -7.87
C THR A 372 2.63 -22.77 -8.30
N ALA A 373 3.51 -23.46 -9.03
CA ALA A 373 4.67 -22.84 -9.67
C ALA A 373 4.29 -21.61 -10.50
N GLU A 374 3.15 -21.70 -11.20
CA GLU A 374 2.59 -20.61 -12.01
C GLU A 374 2.19 -19.41 -11.17
N SER A 375 1.49 -19.63 -10.05
CA SER A 375 1.10 -18.54 -9.15
C SER A 375 2.32 -17.82 -8.53
N GLN A 376 3.40 -18.57 -8.25
CA GLN A 376 4.62 -17.99 -7.69
C GLN A 376 5.38 -17.15 -8.73
N LEU A 377 5.42 -17.63 -9.99
CA LEU A 377 6.06 -16.89 -11.07
C LEU A 377 5.25 -15.67 -11.49
N GLU A 378 3.92 -15.79 -11.56
CA GLU A 378 3.02 -14.65 -11.79
C GLU A 378 3.22 -13.58 -10.71
N LYS A 379 3.26 -14.00 -9.45
CA LYS A 379 3.52 -13.13 -8.31
C LYS A 379 4.90 -12.47 -8.39
N PHE A 380 5.94 -13.23 -8.73
CA PHE A 380 7.28 -12.70 -8.97
C PHE A 380 7.26 -11.58 -10.02
N CYS A 381 6.65 -11.85 -11.19
CA CYS A 381 6.58 -10.88 -12.28
C CYS A 381 5.77 -9.62 -11.87
N LYS A 382 4.67 -9.78 -11.15
CA LYS A 382 3.87 -8.65 -10.63
C LYS A 382 4.71 -7.77 -9.69
N VAL A 383 5.33 -8.39 -8.67
CA VAL A 383 6.18 -7.67 -7.69
C VAL A 383 7.34 -6.96 -8.40
N TRP A 384 8.03 -7.66 -9.31
CA TRP A 384 9.11 -7.09 -10.10
C TRP A 384 8.66 -5.89 -10.93
N ASN A 385 7.57 -6.02 -11.68
CA ASN A 385 7.08 -4.96 -12.56
C ASN A 385 6.58 -3.74 -11.76
N HIS A 386 6.03 -3.94 -10.56
CA HIS A 386 5.65 -2.84 -9.67
C HIS A 386 6.86 -2.14 -9.05
N LEU A 387 7.90 -2.88 -8.66
CA LEU A 387 9.14 -2.31 -8.13
C LEU A 387 9.95 -1.57 -9.20
N ALA A 388 9.86 -2.00 -10.46
CA ALA A 388 10.55 -1.35 -11.59
C ALA A 388 10.16 0.12 -11.82
N TYR A 389 8.96 0.51 -11.41
CA TYR A 389 8.49 1.90 -11.49
C TYR A 389 8.75 2.69 -10.20
N ARG A 390 9.03 1.99 -9.10
CA ARG A 390 9.18 2.59 -7.79
C ARG A 390 10.64 2.99 -7.55
N ASN A 391 10.80 4.11 -6.86
CA ASN A 391 12.07 4.68 -6.47
C ASN A 391 12.31 4.45 -4.97
N THR A 392 13.57 4.42 -4.60
CA THR A 392 14.02 4.32 -3.21
C THR A 392 15.39 4.97 -3.11
N THR A 393 15.63 5.73 -2.04
CA THR A 393 16.97 6.22 -1.69
C THR A 393 17.88 5.06 -1.29
N GLN A 394 17.30 4.02 -0.70
CA GLN A 394 17.98 2.80 -0.27
C GLN A 394 17.72 1.69 -1.29
N LYS A 395 18.45 1.69 -2.42
CA LYS A 395 18.33 0.63 -3.45
C LYS A 395 18.64 -0.77 -2.87
N GLU A 396 19.50 -0.82 -1.86
CA GLU A 396 19.86 -2.03 -1.10
C GLU A 396 18.71 -2.70 -0.31
N ASP A 397 17.59 -2.01 -0.09
CA ASP A 397 16.40 -2.54 0.56
C ASP A 397 15.49 -3.29 -0.41
N MET A 398 15.65 -3.09 -1.73
CA MET A 398 14.75 -3.65 -2.73
C MET A 398 14.64 -5.19 -2.65
N PRO A 399 15.73 -5.97 -2.46
CA PRO A 399 15.63 -7.42 -2.26
C PRO A 399 14.86 -7.82 -1.01
N VAL A 400 14.88 -7.00 0.04
CA VAL A 400 14.19 -7.24 1.32
C VAL A 400 12.69 -7.07 1.14
N ILE A 401 12.27 -6.01 0.44
CA ILE A 401 10.87 -5.76 0.07
C ILE A 401 10.35 -6.92 -0.80
N PHE A 402 11.16 -7.33 -1.78
CA PHE A 402 10.85 -8.45 -2.66
C PHE A 402 10.65 -9.74 -1.87
N ALA A 403 11.54 -10.04 -0.91
CA ALA A 403 11.45 -11.21 -0.06
C ALA A 403 10.18 -11.22 0.80
N ASN A 404 9.84 -10.09 1.43
CA ASN A 404 8.59 -9.94 2.17
C ASN A 404 7.38 -10.22 1.27
N LEU A 405 7.38 -9.65 0.07
CA LEU A 405 6.34 -9.83 -0.95
C LEU A 405 6.35 -11.22 -1.59
N LEU A 406 7.39 -12.03 -1.43
CA LEU A 406 7.40 -13.43 -1.86
C LEU A 406 7.15 -14.40 -0.71
N ALA A 407 6.92 -13.91 0.51
CA ALA A 407 6.87 -14.72 1.73
C ALA A 407 8.18 -15.53 1.97
N LEU A 408 9.32 -14.95 1.59
CA LEU A 408 10.65 -15.41 1.92
C LEU A 408 11.15 -14.77 3.22
N ASN A 409 12.18 -15.35 3.82
CA ASN A 409 12.76 -14.82 5.05
C ASN A 409 13.69 -13.62 4.76
N ALA A 410 13.13 -12.41 4.84
CA ALA A 410 13.86 -11.16 4.63
C ALA A 410 15.05 -10.98 5.58
N TRP A 411 14.96 -11.45 6.82
CA TRP A 411 16.06 -11.41 7.79
C TRP A 411 17.29 -12.22 7.35
N LYS A 412 17.11 -13.35 6.67
CA LYS A 412 18.23 -14.11 6.08
C LYS A 412 18.93 -13.31 4.99
N ILE A 413 18.18 -12.58 4.16
CA ILE A 413 18.76 -11.77 3.08
C ILE A 413 19.52 -10.56 3.65
N LEU A 414 18.99 -9.92 4.69
CA LEU A 414 19.63 -8.77 5.35
C LEU A 414 21.01 -9.09 5.95
N GLN A 415 21.31 -10.36 6.24
CA GLN A 415 22.63 -10.79 6.73
C GLN A 415 23.72 -10.74 5.67
N TYR A 416 23.36 -10.71 4.38
CA TYR A 416 24.32 -10.62 3.29
C TYR A 416 24.66 -9.15 2.96
N PRO A 417 25.88 -8.89 2.46
CA PRO A 417 26.26 -7.59 1.93
C PRO A 417 25.27 -7.11 0.87
N PRO A 418 24.98 -5.79 0.77
CA PRO A 418 24.02 -5.23 -0.21
C PRO A 418 24.17 -5.77 -1.63
N SER A 419 25.40 -5.91 -2.12
CA SER A 419 25.73 -6.43 -3.46
C SER A 419 25.24 -7.87 -3.69
N GLU A 420 25.19 -8.71 -2.65
CA GLU A 420 24.84 -10.12 -2.78
C GLU A 420 23.35 -10.40 -2.55
N ARG A 421 22.61 -9.45 -1.96
CA ARG A 421 21.21 -9.66 -1.53
C ARG A 421 20.29 -10.09 -2.67
N MET A 422 20.43 -9.48 -3.84
CA MET A 422 19.65 -9.85 -5.03
C MET A 422 19.97 -11.27 -5.50
N THR A 423 21.24 -11.66 -5.47
CA THR A 423 21.67 -13.02 -5.81
C THR A 423 21.05 -14.05 -4.85
N VAL A 424 21.09 -13.77 -3.55
CA VAL A 424 20.49 -14.64 -2.52
C VAL A 424 18.98 -14.73 -2.70
N LEU A 425 18.31 -13.62 -3.00
CA LEU A 425 16.87 -13.60 -3.28
C LEU A 425 16.52 -14.51 -4.47
N LEU A 426 17.19 -14.34 -5.61
CA LEU A 426 16.91 -15.12 -6.83
C LEU A 426 17.22 -16.61 -6.65
N ARG A 427 18.19 -16.96 -5.80
CA ARG A 427 18.47 -18.35 -5.41
C ARG A 427 17.47 -18.92 -4.41
N SER A 428 16.73 -18.08 -3.72
CA SER A 428 15.71 -18.49 -2.73
C SER A 428 14.36 -18.82 -3.36
N VAL A 429 14.19 -18.58 -4.66
CA VAL A 429 12.96 -18.91 -5.41
C VAL A 429 13.17 -20.14 -6.30
N ASN A 430 12.12 -20.94 -6.47
CA ASN A 430 12.18 -22.18 -7.24
C ASN A 430 12.06 -21.96 -8.77
N TYR A 431 11.51 -20.82 -9.19
CA TYR A 431 11.20 -20.52 -10.58
C TYR A 431 11.53 -19.07 -10.88
N LEU A 432 12.11 -18.81 -12.06
CA LEU A 432 12.43 -17.48 -12.55
C LEU A 432 11.88 -17.28 -13.96
N PRO A 433 11.46 -16.06 -14.31
CA PRO A 433 11.00 -15.75 -15.65
C PRO A 433 12.18 -15.68 -16.61
N VAL A 434 12.02 -16.22 -17.81
CA VAL A 434 13.08 -16.23 -18.84
C VAL A 434 13.52 -14.81 -19.20
N ASP A 435 12.57 -13.89 -19.24
CA ASP A 435 12.76 -12.48 -19.53
C ASP A 435 13.83 -11.82 -18.65
N LEU A 436 14.10 -12.38 -17.47
CA LEU A 436 15.14 -11.91 -16.57
C LEU A 436 16.54 -12.01 -17.20
N LEU A 437 16.78 -13.03 -18.03
CA LEU A 437 18.05 -13.23 -18.75
C LEU A 437 18.29 -12.15 -19.82
N PHE A 438 17.21 -11.58 -20.35
CA PHE A 438 17.23 -10.54 -21.37
C PHE A 438 17.12 -9.13 -20.77
N ASN A 439 17.25 -9.00 -19.45
CA ASN A 439 17.26 -7.70 -18.82
C ASN A 439 18.49 -6.89 -19.26
N HIS A 440 18.24 -5.66 -19.70
CA HIS A 440 19.24 -4.68 -20.14
C HIS A 440 19.74 -3.76 -19.03
N GLY A 441 19.22 -3.93 -17.80
CA GLY A 441 19.65 -3.18 -16.63
C GLY A 441 21.06 -3.53 -16.16
N SER A 442 21.53 -2.76 -15.18
CA SER A 442 22.80 -3.00 -14.47
C SER A 442 22.90 -4.42 -13.91
N ARG A 443 24.11 -5.01 -13.90
CA ARG A 443 24.36 -6.39 -13.43
C ARG A 443 25.47 -6.42 -12.39
N THR A 444 25.25 -7.15 -11.31
CA THR A 444 26.10 -7.14 -10.10
C THR A 444 27.55 -7.55 -10.37
N PHE A 445 27.78 -8.45 -11.32
CA PHE A 445 29.11 -9.04 -11.58
C PHE A 445 29.50 -8.98 -13.06
N ALA A 446 29.08 -7.92 -13.77
CA ALA A 446 29.31 -7.78 -15.21
C ALA A 446 30.78 -7.88 -15.64
N SER A 447 31.72 -7.52 -14.75
CA SER A 447 33.16 -7.54 -15.00
C SER A 447 33.86 -8.85 -14.61
N LEU A 448 33.14 -9.79 -13.98
CA LEU A 448 33.69 -11.07 -13.52
C LEU A 448 33.18 -12.20 -14.40
N ASP A 449 34.10 -13.01 -14.90
CA ASP A 449 33.78 -14.22 -15.67
C ASP A 449 33.25 -15.31 -14.72
N CYS A 450 31.99 -15.15 -14.31
CA CYS A 450 31.34 -15.99 -13.30
C CYS A 450 29.91 -16.36 -13.74
N GLN A 451 29.43 -17.52 -13.28
CA GLN A 451 28.11 -18.06 -13.63
C GLN A 451 26.91 -17.21 -13.14
N ILE A 452 27.18 -16.17 -12.33
CA ILE A 452 26.18 -15.26 -11.76
C ILE A 452 26.22 -13.85 -12.40
N SER A 453 27.04 -13.64 -13.43
CA SER A 453 27.18 -12.36 -14.13
C SER A 453 25.91 -11.87 -14.84
N TRP A 454 24.93 -12.76 -15.05
CA TRP A 454 23.63 -12.44 -15.63
C TRP A 454 22.65 -11.80 -14.64
N ILE A 455 22.91 -11.89 -13.33
CA ILE A 455 21.98 -11.42 -12.30
C ILE A 455 21.86 -9.88 -12.34
N PRO A 456 20.64 -9.34 -12.51
CA PRO A 456 20.43 -7.90 -12.44
C PRO A 456 20.71 -7.36 -11.05
N GLU A 457 21.22 -6.14 -10.97
CA GLU A 457 21.40 -5.43 -9.71
C GLU A 457 20.06 -4.96 -9.15
N ASN A 458 19.20 -4.44 -10.03
CA ASN A 458 17.89 -3.85 -9.68
C ASN A 458 16.80 -4.27 -10.69
N SER A 459 15.55 -4.05 -10.31
CA SER A 459 14.39 -4.35 -11.16
C SER A 459 14.12 -3.29 -12.24
N GLU A 460 15.09 -2.93 -13.09
CA GLU A 460 14.96 -1.77 -14.00
C GLU A 460 14.06 -2.02 -15.23
N THR A 461 13.89 -3.28 -15.63
CA THR A 461 13.17 -3.67 -16.86
C THR A 461 11.93 -4.48 -16.53
N LYS A 462 10.79 -4.16 -17.19
CA LYS A 462 9.58 -4.97 -17.08
C LYS A 462 9.78 -6.36 -17.67
N LEU A 463 9.31 -7.37 -16.96
CA LEU A 463 9.32 -8.76 -17.38
C LEU A 463 8.00 -9.07 -18.10
N LYS A 464 8.10 -9.70 -19.27
CA LYS A 464 6.99 -10.45 -19.86
C LYS A 464 7.05 -11.86 -19.26
N HIS A 465 5.97 -12.63 -19.27
CA HIS A 465 5.93 -13.90 -18.54
C HIS A 465 6.24 -15.07 -19.50
N ALA A 466 7.44 -15.65 -19.38
CA ALA A 466 7.82 -16.93 -19.98
C ALA A 466 8.57 -17.80 -18.95
N LYS A 467 8.41 -19.14 -19.00
CA LYS A 467 8.89 -20.08 -17.96
C LYS A 467 10.21 -20.78 -18.33
N ILE A 468 11.17 -20.85 -17.38
CA ILE A 468 12.28 -21.83 -17.38
C ILE A 468 12.42 -22.42 -15.96
N HIS A 469 12.72 -23.73 -15.89
CA HIS A 469 13.04 -24.43 -14.66
C HIS A 469 14.55 -24.45 -14.44
N PHE A 470 15.03 -23.82 -13.36
CA PHE A 470 16.40 -24.00 -12.89
C PHE A 470 16.36 -24.88 -11.64
N ARG A 471 16.90 -26.10 -11.73
CA ARG A 471 17.34 -26.86 -10.55
C ARG A 471 18.83 -26.57 -10.38
N PHE A 472 19.20 -25.88 -9.31
CA PHE A 472 20.59 -25.80 -8.85
C PHE A 472 20.78 -26.80 -7.72
#